data_AF-A0A258EJG9-F1
#
_entry.id   AF-A0A258EJG9-F1
#
_cell.length_a   1.000
_cell.length_b   1.000
_cell.length_c   1.000
_cell.angle_alpha   90.00
_cell.angle_beta   90.00
_cell.angle_gamma   90.00
#
_symmetry.space_group_name_H-M   'P 1'
#
loop_
_entity.id
_entity.type
_entity.pdbx_description
1 polymer ?
#
loop_
_entity_poly.entity_id
_entity_poly.type
_entity_poly.pdbx_seq_one_letter_code
_entity_poly.pdbx_strand_id
1 'polypeptide(L)'
;MNAGCPAGIGLPDERQVDPEVLASACDEIRALRPANVWLVERHAHISDPALSRAALAVAARWIASGVLPQLWPKFTSCIRSQPQGNDMLMI
;
A
#
# COMPACT_ATOMS: atom_id res chain seq x y z
N MET A 1 -15.57 -15.14 -23.48
CA MET A 1 -14.55 -14.27 -24.10
C MET A 1 -14.77 -12.87 -23.56
N ASN A 2 -14.00 -12.42 -22.57
CA ASN A 2 -14.10 -11.06 -22.05
C ASN A 2 -12.77 -10.35 -22.29
N ALA A 3 -12.87 -9.21 -22.96
CA ALA A 3 -11.78 -8.35 -23.38
C ALA A 3 -10.98 -7.86 -22.17
N GLY A 4 -9.66 -8.06 -22.23
CA GLY A 4 -8.71 -7.71 -21.19
C GLY A 4 -8.61 -6.20 -20.94
N CYS A 5 -8.20 -5.87 -19.71
CA CYS A 5 -7.70 -4.55 -19.36
C CYS A 5 -6.67 -4.09 -20.39
N PRO A 6 -6.78 -2.85 -20.92
CA PRO A 6 -5.74 -2.31 -21.78
C PRO A 6 -4.45 -2.18 -20.97
N ALA A 7 -3.37 -2.67 -21.58
CA ALA A 7 -2.04 -2.76 -21.00
C ALA A 7 -1.66 -1.48 -20.23
N GLY A 8 -1.39 -1.65 -18.94
CA GLY A 8 -0.60 -0.67 -18.20
C GLY A 8 0.69 -0.42 -18.96
N ILE A 9 1.08 0.86 -19.04
CA ILE A 9 2.31 1.41 -19.62
C ILE A 9 3.40 0.32 -19.74
N GLY A 10 3.52 -0.25 -20.94
CA GLY A 10 4.39 -1.39 -21.20
C GLY A 10 5.85 -1.01 -21.03
N LEU A 11 6.42 -1.39 -19.89
CA LEU A 11 7.86 -1.63 -19.76
C LEU A 11 8.08 -3.14 -19.90
N PRO A 12 9.19 -3.59 -20.52
CA PRO A 12 9.46 -5.00 -20.71
C PRO A 12 9.55 -5.73 -19.35
N ASP A 13 9.16 -6.99 -19.40
CA ASP A 13 8.97 -7.96 -18.32
C ASP A 13 10.28 -8.32 -17.57
N GLU A 14 10.98 -7.33 -17.00
CA GLU A 14 12.29 -7.54 -16.35
C GLU A 14 12.47 -6.71 -15.06
N ARG A 15 11.40 -6.51 -14.28
CA ARG A 15 11.54 -6.05 -12.88
C ARG A 15 11.00 -7.08 -11.91
N GLN A 16 11.46 -8.32 -12.03
CA GLN A 16 11.31 -9.26 -10.91
C GLN A 16 12.22 -8.78 -9.78
N VAL A 17 11.60 -8.33 -8.69
CA VAL A 17 12.31 -8.14 -7.43
C VAL A 17 12.69 -9.52 -6.93
N ASP A 18 13.98 -9.73 -6.66
CA ASP A 18 14.48 -10.95 -6.03
C ASP A 18 13.85 -11.08 -4.62
N PRO A 19 13.12 -12.17 -4.32
CA PRO A 19 12.44 -12.34 -3.05
C PRO A 19 13.41 -12.41 -1.85
N GLU A 20 14.62 -12.94 -2.03
CA GLU A 20 15.62 -13.00 -0.96
C GLU A 20 16.17 -11.60 -0.65
N VAL A 21 16.40 -10.80 -1.69
CA VAL A 21 16.81 -9.40 -1.54
C VAL A 21 15.73 -8.59 -0.84
N LEU A 22 14.46 -8.78 -1.20
CA LEU A 22 13.34 -8.12 -0.53
C LEU A 22 13.23 -8.54 0.95
N ALA A 23 13.38 -9.83 1.26
CA ALA A 23 13.34 -10.33 2.62
C ALA A 23 14.45 -9.72 3.48
N SER A 24 15.69 -9.68 2.96
CA SER A 24 16.83 -9.06 3.64
C SER A 24 16.60 -7.57 3.89
N ALA A 25 16.05 -6.84 2.92
CA ALA A 25 15.71 -5.43 3.10
C ALA A 25 14.61 -5.22 4.16
N CYS A 26 13.61 -6.10 4.21
CA CYS A 26 12.58 -6.06 5.25
C CYS A 26 13.18 -6.31 6.65
N ASP A 27 14.13 -7.23 6.78
CA ASP A 27 14.83 -7.48 8.05
C ASP A 27 15.62 -6.24 8.52
N GLU A 28 16.33 -5.57 7.61
CA GLU A 28 17.05 -4.34 7.92
C GLU A 28 16.10 -3.22 8.37
N ILE A 29 14.96 -3.03 7.69
CA ILE A 29 13.94 -2.04 8.07
C ILE A 29 13.39 -2.33 9.46
N ARG A 30 13.14 -3.61 9.80
CA ARG A 30 12.68 -4.01 11.14
C ARG A 30 13.75 -3.71 12.20
N ALA A 31 15.02 -3.99 11.91
CA ALA A 31 16.12 -3.78 12.84
C ALA A 31 16.39 -2.29 13.12
N LEU A 32 16.29 -1.43 12.10
CA LEU A 32 16.57 0.01 12.20
C LEU A 32 15.35 0.85 12.61
N ARG A 33 14.20 0.22 12.86
CA ARG A 33 12.94 0.91 13.12
C ARG A 33 12.99 1.77 14.40
N PRO A 34 12.81 3.10 14.30
CA PRO A 34 12.66 3.97 15.47
C PRO A 34 11.44 3.60 16.34
N ALA A 35 11.49 3.90 17.64
CA ALA A 35 10.42 3.53 18.58
C ALA A 35 9.07 4.20 18.29
N ASN A 36 9.07 5.36 17.62
CA ASN A 36 7.89 6.12 17.25
C ASN A 36 7.33 5.74 15.86
N VAL A 37 7.87 4.72 15.20
CA VAL A 37 7.44 4.25 13.89
C VAL A 37 6.69 2.93 14.04
N TRP A 38 5.51 2.83 13.41
CA TRP A 38 4.77 1.58 13.26
C TRP A 38 5.03 0.99 11.87
N LEU A 39 5.45 -0.28 11.82
CA LEU A 39 5.57 -1.05 10.58
C LEU A 39 4.34 -1.94 10.42
N VAL A 40 3.74 -1.93 9.23
CA VAL A 40 2.62 -2.80 8.85
C VAL A 40 3.07 -3.66 7.70
N GLU A 41 3.17 -4.97 7.93
CA GLU A 41 3.60 -5.92 6.93
C GLU A 41 2.41 -6.54 6.19
N ARG A 42 2.58 -6.72 4.87
CA ARG A 42 1.59 -7.29 3.97
C ARG A 42 2.29 -8.14 2.92
N HIS A 43 1.89 -9.40 2.81
CA HIS A 43 2.35 -10.32 1.77
C HIS A 43 1.57 -10.05 0.47
N ALA A 44 1.97 -8.98 -0.23
CA ALA A 44 1.31 -8.56 -1.45
C ALA A 44 2.34 -7.94 -2.41
N HIS A 45 2.10 -8.09 -3.72
CA HIS A 45 2.83 -7.32 -4.71
C HIS A 45 2.51 -5.83 -4.53
N ILE A 46 3.43 -4.92 -4.85
CA ILE A 46 3.20 -3.47 -4.66
C ILE A 46 1.98 -2.95 -5.45
N SER A 47 1.69 -3.59 -6.58
CA SER A 47 0.51 -3.29 -7.42
C SER A 47 -0.79 -3.95 -6.91
N ASP A 48 -0.76 -4.67 -5.80
CA ASP A 48 -1.96 -5.27 -5.21
C ASP A 48 -2.90 -4.16 -4.72
N PRO A 49 -4.16 -4.11 -5.21
CA PRO A 49 -5.15 -3.15 -4.72
C PRO A 49 -5.38 -3.22 -3.20
N ALA A 50 -5.23 -4.39 -2.58
CA ALA A 50 -5.38 -4.56 -1.13
C ALA A 50 -4.28 -3.81 -0.35
N LEU A 51 -3.04 -3.81 -0.86
CA LEU A 51 -1.95 -3.02 -0.28
C LEU A 51 -2.27 -1.53 -0.36
N SER A 52 -2.71 -1.07 -1.53
CA SER A 52 -3.06 0.33 -1.75
C SER A 52 -4.20 0.78 -0.83
N ARG A 53 -5.23 -0.05 -0.64
CA ARG A 53 -6.32 0.24 0.31
C ARG A 53 -5.83 0.37 1.75
N ALA A 54 -4.96 -0.55 2.19
CA ALA A 54 -4.40 -0.50 3.54
C ALA A 54 -3.56 0.77 3.77
N ALA A 55 -2.71 1.13 2.81
CA ALA A 55 -1.89 2.35 2.88
C ALA A 55 -2.77 3.61 2.93
N LEU A 56 -3.84 3.67 2.13
CA LEU A 56 -4.78 4.79 2.14
C LEU A 56 -5.56 4.91 3.46
N ALA A 57 -5.88 3.80 4.12
CA ALA A 57 -6.51 3.84 5.45
C ALA A 57 -5.58 4.44 6.53
N VAL A 58 -4.28 4.13 6.49
CA VAL A 58 -3.28 4.75 7.37
C VAL A 58 -3.18 6.25 7.11
N ALA A 59 -3.10 6.66 5.83
CA ALA A 59 -3.08 8.07 5.46
C ALA A 59 -4.35 8.81 5.93
N ALA A 60 -5.52 8.21 5.78
CA ALA A 60 -6.79 8.77 6.25
C ALA A 60 -6.78 9.02 7.76
N ARG A 61 -6.25 8.07 8.55
CA ARG A 61 -6.11 8.23 10.00
C ARG A 61 -5.16 9.38 10.35
N TRP A 62 -4.03 9.53 9.64
CA TRP A 62 -3.12 10.64 9.87
C TRP A 62 -3.76 11.99 9.58
N ILE A 63 -4.53 12.12 8.50
CA ILE A 63 -5.30 13.33 8.19
C ILE A 63 -6.34 13.62 9.28
N ALA A 64 -7.11 12.61 9.70
CA ALA A 64 -8.11 12.76 10.74
C ALA A 64 -7.50 13.19 12.10
N SER A 65 -6.28 12.73 12.39
CA SER A 65 -5.53 13.12 13.59
C SER A 65 -4.77 14.45 13.46
N GLY A 66 -4.78 15.10 12.30
CA GLY A 66 -4.04 16.34 12.04
C GLY A 66 -2.52 16.16 11.86
N VAL A 67 -2.02 14.92 11.79
CA VAL A 67 -0.60 14.60 11.54
C VAL A 67 -0.20 14.98 10.11
N LEU A 68 -1.10 14.78 9.15
CA LEU A 68 -0.94 15.24 7.77
C LEU A 68 -1.96 16.34 7.45
N PRO A 69 -1.56 17.37 6.68
CA PRO A 69 -2.53 18.32 6.14
C PRO A 69 -3.48 17.62 5.17
N GLN A 70 -4.61 18.28 4.86
CA GLN A 70 -5.51 17.76 3.83
C GLN A 70 -4.76 17.64 2.50
N LEU A 71 -4.80 16.45 1.91
CA LEU A 71 -4.14 16.17 0.64
C LEU A 71 -4.86 16.87 -0.51
N TRP A 72 -4.20 16.90 -1.67
CA TRP A 72 -4.77 17.42 -2.91
C TRP A 72 -6.24 16.94 -3.09
N PRO A 73 -7.21 17.80 -3.45
CA PRO A 73 -8.64 17.45 -3.40
C PRO A 73 -9.03 16.16 -4.13
N LYS A 74 -8.38 15.85 -5.26
CA LYS A 74 -8.60 14.58 -5.99
C LYS A 74 -8.14 13.35 -5.17
N PHE A 75 -7.05 13.46 -4.43
CA PHE A 75 -6.51 12.38 -3.61
C PHE A 75 -7.43 12.05 -2.43
N THR A 76 -7.96 13.07 -1.77
CA THR A 76 -8.93 12.90 -0.66
C THR A 76 -10.27 12.32 -1.15
N SER A 77 -10.66 12.59 -2.39
CA SER A 77 -11.82 11.94 -3.04
C SER A 77 -11.57 10.45 -3.28
N CYS A 78 -10.38 10.06 -3.74
CA CYS A 78 -10.00 8.65 -3.94
C CYS A 78 -10.00 7.86 -2.62
N ILE A 79 -9.55 8.45 -1.51
CA ILE A 79 -9.61 7.81 -0.18
C ILE A 79 -11.07 7.59 0.26
N ARG A 80 -11.92 8.62 0.13
CA ARG A 80 -13.31 8.58 0.61
C ARG A 80 -14.24 7.68 -0.21
N SER A 81 -13.92 7.44 -1.47
CA SER A 81 -14.70 6.59 -2.38
C SER A 81 -14.34 5.10 -2.31
N GLN A 82 -13.33 4.71 -1.52
CA GLN A 82 -13.05 3.29 -1.29
C GLN A 82 -14.09 2.68 -0.35
N PRO A 83 -14.60 1.46 -0.64
CA PRO A 83 -15.45 0.75 0.30
C PRO A 83 -14.66 0.52 1.58
N GLN A 84 -15.20 0.95 2.72
CA GLN A 84 -14.65 0.62 4.03
C GLN A 84 -14.89 -0.87 4.26
N GLY A 85 -13.95 -1.68 3.81
CA GLY A 85 -13.96 -3.13 4.00
C GLY A 85 -13.77 -3.44 5.47
N ASN A 86 -14.88 -3.67 6.16
CA ASN A 86 -14.93 -4.13 7.53
C ASN A 86 -14.74 -5.66 7.61
N ASP A 87 -13.85 -6.22 6.78
CA ASP A 87 -13.49 -7.64 6.80
C ASP A 87 -12.00 -7.77 7.10
N MET A 88 -11.68 -7.48 8.37
CA MET A 88 -10.45 -7.91 9.00
C MET A 88 -10.62 -9.39 9.36
N LEU A 89 -10.38 -10.28 8.39
CA LEU A 89 -10.19 -11.69 8.71
C LEU A 89 -8.82 -11.82 9.38
N MET A 90 -8.82 -11.96 10.71
CA MET A 90 -7.70 -12.59 11.41
C MET A 90 -7.78 -14.09 11.15
N ILE A 91 -6.95 -14.61 10.24
CA ILE A 91 -6.05 -15.77 10.43
C ILE A 91 -4.87 -15.57 9.48
#